data_AF-A0A1I4PG11-F1
#
_entry.id   AF-A0A1I4PG11-F1
#
_cell.length_a   1.000
_cell.length_b   1.000
_cell.length_c   1.000
_cell.angle_alpha   90.00
_cell.angle_beta   90.00
_cell.angle_gamma   90.00
#
_symmetry.space_group_name_H-M   'P 1'
#
loop_
_entity.id
_entity.type
_entity.pdbx_description
1 polymer ?
#
loop_
_entity_poly.entity_id
_entity_poly.type
_entity_poly.pdbx_seq_one_letter_code
_entity_poly.pdbx_strand_id
1 'polypeptide(L)'
;MEALQRIGMLYAIEAEGKHLTIEDRQQLRAEKSLPALNALHDWLIQTRLQTANGGGSAKALDYTLKRWPSLIRYAHTGHLPIDNNPIENAIRPIALGKKNWLFTGSERAGQRAAAIQTLFGTAQLNGLDPSAWLKDTLIKLPTWPNNRIDELLPLAPEFIKSLQQK
;
A
#
# COMPACT_ATOMS: atom_id res chain seq x y z
N MET A 1 7.77 22.17 -15.79
CA MET A 1 8.28 21.41 -14.62
C MET A 1 7.66 21.84 -13.28
N GLU A 2 6.62 22.69 -13.26
CA GLU A 2 6.04 23.21 -12.02
C GLU A 2 5.28 22.15 -11.18
N ALA A 3 4.53 21.25 -11.83
CA ALA A 3 3.86 20.15 -11.12
C ALA A 3 4.83 19.29 -10.30
N LEU A 4 5.98 18.95 -10.88
CA LEU A 4 7.02 18.15 -10.20
C LEU A 4 7.62 18.89 -9.01
N GLN A 5 7.81 20.20 -9.12
CA GLN A 5 8.32 21.02 -8.02
C GLN A 5 7.32 21.07 -6.85
N ARG A 6 6.04 21.28 -7.14
CA ARG A 6 4.97 21.30 -6.13
C ARG A 6 4.81 19.94 -5.44
N ILE A 7 4.88 18.84 -6.20
CA ILE A 7 4.88 17.49 -5.64
C ILE A 7 6.14 17.24 -4.80
N GLY A 8 7.31 17.66 -5.28
CA GLY A 8 8.58 17.53 -4.56
C GLY A 8 8.56 18.24 -3.20
N MET A 9 7.92 19.40 -3.11
CA MET A 9 7.72 20.12 -1.85
C MET A 9 6.90 19.29 -0.84
N LEU A 10 5.83 18.60 -1.28
CA LEU A 10 5.04 17.73 -0.41
C LEU A 10 5.88 16.58 0.15
N TYR A 11 6.72 15.96 -0.70
CA TYR A 11 7.63 14.90 -0.25
C TYR A 11 8.72 15.41 0.71
N ALA A 12 9.19 16.65 0.54
CA ALA A 12 10.11 17.27 1.49
C ALA A 12 9.47 17.43 2.88
N ILE A 13 8.20 17.88 2.94
CA ILE A 13 7.44 17.96 4.19
C ILE A 13 7.27 16.57 4.82
N GLU A 14 6.93 15.55 4.03
CA GLU A 14 6.80 14.18 4.53
C GLU A 14 8.14 13.61 5.06
N ALA A 15 9.26 14.01 4.48
CA ALA A 15 10.58 13.63 4.97
C ALA A 15 10.87 14.21 6.37
N GLU A 16 10.45 15.45 6.64
CA GLU A 16 10.52 16.05 7.98
C GLU A 16 9.66 15.28 9.00
N GLY A 17 8.47 14.83 8.57
CA GLY A 17 7.51 14.10 9.40
C GLY A 17 7.78 12.61 9.60
N LYS A 18 8.88 12.07 9.06
CA LYS A 18 9.14 10.63 9.00
C LYS A 18 9.23 9.97 10.38
N HIS A 19 9.86 10.64 11.34
CA HIS A 19 10.10 10.12 12.70
C HIS A 19 9.15 10.70 13.75
N LEU A 20 8.20 11.53 13.33
CA LEU A 20 7.21 12.12 14.22
C LEU A 20 6.16 11.11 14.66
N THR A 21 5.53 11.41 15.79
CA THR A 21 4.30 10.73 16.23
C THR A 21 3.17 10.97 15.23
N ILE A 22 2.07 10.23 15.37
CA ILE A 22 0.92 10.34 14.48
C ILE A 22 0.30 11.73 14.62
N GLU A 23 0.22 12.21 15.85
CA GLU A 23 -0.33 13.51 16.24
C GLU A 23 0.55 14.65 15.69
N ASP A 24 1.86 14.60 15.92
CA ASP A 24 2.79 15.63 15.44
C ASP A 24 2.86 15.66 13.90
N ARG A 25 2.80 14.49 13.25
CA ARG A 25 2.73 14.41 11.79
C ARG A 25 1.45 15.02 11.25
N GLN A 26 0.32 14.80 11.92
CA GLN A 26 -0.95 15.42 11.53
C GLN A 26 -0.88 16.95 11.67
N GLN A 27 -0.27 17.46 12.74
CA GLN A 27 -0.06 18.89 12.92
C GLN A 27 0.85 19.47 11.83
N LEU A 28 1.99 18.82 11.55
CA LEU A 28 2.90 19.21 10.47
C LEU A 28 2.18 19.31 9.11
N ARG A 29 1.32 18.32 8.81
CA ARG A 29 0.53 18.28 7.57
C ARG A 29 -0.51 19.40 7.54
N ALA A 30 -1.14 19.72 8.67
CA ALA A 30 -2.09 20.81 8.75
C ALA A 30 -1.41 22.17 8.50
N GLU A 31 -0.22 22.37 9.05
CA GLU A 31 0.55 23.63 8.94
C GLU A 31 1.23 23.80 7.58
N LYS A 32 1.77 22.72 6.99
CA LYS A 32 2.60 22.80 5.78
C LYS A 32 1.97 22.13 4.55
N SER A 33 1.48 20.90 4.69
CA SER A 33 0.97 20.13 3.55
C SER A 33 -0.37 20.65 3.03
N LEU A 34 -1.32 21.02 3.91
CA LEU A 34 -2.63 21.53 3.48
C LEU A 34 -2.53 22.84 2.68
N PRO A 35 -1.77 23.87 3.11
CA PRO A 35 -1.57 25.07 2.28
C PRO A 35 -0.90 24.76 0.93
N ALA A 36 0.11 23.87 0.92
CA ALA A 36 0.79 23.47 -0.31
C ALA A 36 -0.14 22.73 -1.28
N LEU A 37 -1.01 21.85 -0.76
CA LEU A 37 -2.04 21.16 -1.52
C LEU A 37 -3.08 22.12 -2.08
N ASN A 38 -3.56 23.08 -1.29
CA ASN A 38 -4.49 24.11 -1.77
C ASN A 38 -3.87 24.91 -2.92
N ALA A 39 -2.63 25.36 -2.76
CA ALA A 39 -1.91 26.07 -3.82
C ALA A 39 -1.71 25.20 -5.08
N LEU A 40 -1.48 23.90 -4.93
CA LEU A 40 -1.41 22.95 -6.04
C LEU A 40 -2.79 22.78 -6.72
N HIS A 41 -3.87 22.70 -5.96
CA HIS A 41 -5.22 22.57 -6.48
C HIS A 41 -5.61 23.77 -7.34
N ASP A 42 -5.39 24.98 -6.82
CA ASP A 42 -5.68 26.22 -7.54
C ASP A 42 -4.88 26.29 -8.84
N TRP A 43 -3.59 25.93 -8.78
CA TRP A 43 -2.75 25.85 -9.96
C TRP A 43 -3.26 24.82 -10.98
N LEU A 44 -3.72 23.63 -10.54
CA LEU A 44 -4.29 22.61 -11.43
C LEU A 44 -5.56 23.12 -12.13
N ILE A 45 -6.45 23.82 -11.42
CA ILE A 45 -7.65 24.43 -11.98
C ILE A 45 -7.29 25.47 -13.04
N GLN A 46 -6.39 26.42 -12.71
CA GLN A 46 -5.98 27.46 -13.64
C GLN A 46 -5.30 26.89 -14.88
N THR A 47 -4.40 25.92 -14.68
CA THR A 47 -3.73 25.22 -15.77
C THR A 47 -4.74 24.50 -16.66
N ARG A 48 -5.78 23.90 -16.08
CA ARG A 48 -6.81 23.20 -16.86
C ARG A 48 -7.61 24.14 -17.75
N LEU A 49 -7.92 25.35 -17.27
CA LEU A 49 -8.62 26.38 -18.07
C LEU A 49 -7.82 26.83 -19.29
N GLN A 50 -6.50 26.86 -19.18
CA GLN A 50 -5.60 27.25 -20.27
C GLN A 50 -5.21 26.07 -21.19
N THR A 51 -5.54 24.84 -20.80
CA THR A 51 -5.15 23.64 -21.54
C THR A 51 -6.21 23.28 -22.59
N ALA A 52 -5.77 23.13 -23.84
CA ALA A 52 -6.63 22.70 -24.94
C ALA A 52 -7.27 21.31 -24.68
N ASN A 53 -8.54 21.17 -25.03
CA ASN A 53 -9.30 19.94 -24.84
C ASN A 53 -8.78 18.80 -25.73
N GLY A 54 -9.04 17.55 -25.31
CA GLY A 54 -8.74 16.34 -26.08
C GLY A 54 -7.30 15.83 -25.97
N GLY A 55 -6.36 16.66 -25.49
CA GLY A 55 -4.96 16.27 -25.29
C GLY A 55 -4.70 15.39 -24.06
N GLY A 56 -3.53 14.74 -24.02
CA GLY A 56 -3.08 13.93 -22.87
C GLY A 56 -2.97 14.74 -21.58
N SER A 57 -2.49 15.98 -21.65
CA SER A 57 -2.41 16.89 -20.49
C SER A 57 -3.79 17.24 -19.93
N ALA A 58 -4.78 17.53 -20.79
CA ALA A 58 -6.15 17.78 -20.36
C ALA A 58 -6.72 16.56 -19.62
N LYS A 59 -6.54 15.35 -20.18
CA LYS A 59 -6.96 14.10 -19.55
C LYS A 59 -6.30 13.87 -18.18
N ALA A 60 -5.00 14.16 -18.05
CA ALA A 60 -4.28 14.02 -16.78
C ALA A 60 -4.77 15.01 -15.71
N LEU A 61 -5.00 16.27 -16.10
CA LEU A 61 -5.55 17.30 -15.22
C LEU A 61 -6.98 16.93 -14.77
N ASP A 62 -7.85 16.56 -15.72
CA ASP A 62 -9.22 16.14 -15.44
C ASP A 62 -9.27 14.93 -14.50
N TYR A 63 -8.40 13.94 -14.73
CA TYR A 63 -8.27 12.78 -13.86
C TYR A 63 -7.83 13.14 -12.44
N THR A 64 -6.82 14.03 -12.34
CA THR A 64 -6.27 14.47 -11.05
C THR A 64 -7.31 15.25 -10.25
N LEU A 65 -7.96 16.25 -10.88
CA LEU A 65 -9.00 17.07 -10.25
C LEU A 65 -10.20 16.21 -9.81
N LYS A 66 -10.63 15.26 -10.64
CA LYS A 66 -11.70 14.32 -10.28
C LYS A 66 -11.38 13.48 -9.05
N ARG A 67 -10.10 13.16 -8.82
CA ARG A 67 -9.62 12.33 -7.70
C ARG A 67 -9.09 13.13 -6.52
N TRP A 68 -9.16 14.47 -6.59
CA TRP A 68 -8.60 15.36 -5.59
C TRP A 68 -9.00 15.01 -4.14
N PRO A 69 -10.28 14.73 -3.82
CA PRO A 69 -10.67 14.38 -2.45
C PRO A 69 -9.94 13.13 -1.89
N SER A 70 -9.66 12.15 -2.76
CA SER A 70 -8.91 10.96 -2.37
C SER A 70 -7.43 11.25 -2.22
N LEU A 71 -6.86 12.09 -3.11
CA LEU A 71 -5.44 12.43 -3.13
C LEU A 71 -5.01 13.18 -1.87
N ILE A 72 -5.85 14.08 -1.34
CA ILE A 72 -5.50 14.89 -0.17
C ILE A 72 -5.78 14.18 1.16
N ARG A 73 -6.41 13.01 1.16
CA ARG A 73 -6.89 12.35 2.39
C ARG A 73 -5.77 12.10 3.41
N TYR A 74 -4.56 11.82 2.94
CA TYR A 74 -3.41 11.62 3.82
C TYR A 74 -3.05 12.87 4.62
N ALA A 75 -3.28 14.07 4.08
CA ALA A 75 -2.95 15.32 4.75
C ALA A 75 -3.87 15.63 5.93
N HIS A 76 -5.02 14.96 6.03
CA HIS A 76 -5.98 15.15 7.12
C HIS A 76 -5.78 14.19 8.30
N THR A 77 -4.82 13.26 8.23
CA THR A 77 -4.58 12.27 9.30
C THR A 77 -3.12 11.85 9.33
N GLY A 78 -2.52 11.67 10.51
CA GLY A 78 -1.15 11.17 10.62
C GLY A 78 -0.94 9.69 10.24
N HIS A 79 -2.03 8.93 10.11
CA HIS A 79 -1.99 7.48 9.90
C HIS A 79 -1.64 7.07 8.47
N LEU A 80 -2.04 7.87 7.49
CA LEU A 80 -1.93 7.46 6.09
C LEU A 80 -0.58 7.90 5.50
N PRO A 81 0.06 7.06 4.67
CA PRO A 81 1.19 7.48 3.86
C PRO A 81 0.71 8.42 2.73
N ILE A 82 1.62 9.24 2.21
CA ILE A 82 1.36 10.15 1.07
C ILE A 82 1.05 9.38 -0.22
N ASP A 83 1.62 8.19 -0.38
CA ASP A 83 1.47 7.34 -1.55
C ASP A 83 1.33 5.86 -1.18
N ASN A 84 0.99 5.05 -2.18
CA ASN A 84 0.86 3.60 -2.06
C ASN A 84 2.14 2.85 -2.47
N ASN A 85 3.28 3.53 -2.65
CA ASN A 85 4.52 2.90 -3.14
C ASN A 85 4.94 1.67 -2.33
N PRO A 86 4.83 1.65 -0.98
CA PRO A 86 5.17 0.44 -0.21
C PRO A 86 4.33 -0.78 -0.61
N ILE A 87 3.03 -0.59 -0.83
CA ILE A 87 2.13 -1.65 -1.27
C ILE A 87 2.42 -2.05 -2.71
N GLU A 88 2.64 -1.09 -3.61
CA GLU A 88 3.00 -1.39 -5.00
C GLU A 88 4.31 -2.19 -5.09
N ASN A 89 5.31 -1.82 -4.29
CA ASN A 89 6.56 -2.57 -4.17
C ASN A 89 6.32 -3.99 -3.66
N ALA A 90 5.46 -4.16 -2.64
CA ALA A 90 5.14 -5.48 -2.07
C ALA A 90 4.43 -6.40 -3.06
N ILE A 91 3.51 -5.88 -3.88
CA ILE A 91 2.79 -6.69 -4.87
C ILE A 91 3.55 -6.87 -6.20
N ARG A 92 4.61 -6.09 -6.43
CA ARG A 92 5.36 -6.12 -7.69
C ARG A 92 5.85 -7.52 -8.09
N PRO A 93 6.41 -8.36 -7.20
CA PRO A 93 6.84 -9.71 -7.55
C PRO A 93 5.69 -10.56 -8.09
N ILE A 94 4.49 -10.41 -7.53
CA ILE A 94 3.27 -11.10 -7.98
C ILE A 94 2.86 -10.56 -9.37
N ALA A 95 2.86 -9.25 -9.56
CA ALA A 95 2.50 -8.63 -10.84
C ALA A 95 3.46 -9.03 -11.98
N LEU A 96 4.75 -9.12 -11.70
CA LEU A 96 5.76 -9.61 -12.65
C LEU A 96 5.59 -11.12 -12.90
N GLY A 97 5.38 -11.90 -11.84
CA GLY A 97 5.15 -13.35 -11.91
C GLY A 97 3.95 -13.71 -12.76
N LYS A 98 2.85 -12.93 -12.71
CA LYS A 98 1.64 -13.15 -13.54
C LYS A 98 1.95 -13.22 -15.04
N LYS A 99 2.91 -12.44 -15.55
CA LYS A 99 3.33 -12.51 -16.97
C LYS A 99 4.09 -13.79 -17.31
N ASN A 100 4.71 -14.42 -16.31
CA ASN A 100 5.48 -15.66 -16.43
C ASN A 100 4.66 -16.92 -16.08
N TRP A 101 3.50 -16.76 -15.43
CA TRP A 101 2.60 -17.84 -15.04
C TRP A 101 1.51 -18.10 -16.10
N LEU A 102 1.88 -18.12 -17.37
CA LEU A 102 0.94 -18.33 -18.50
C LEU A 102 0.19 -19.67 -18.45
N PHE A 103 0.59 -20.58 -17.56
CA PHE A 103 0.00 -21.91 -17.36
C PHE A 103 -0.85 -22.05 -16.09
N THR A 104 -1.19 -20.96 -15.38
CA THR A 104 -2.27 -21.00 -14.36
C THR A 104 -3.62 -21.19 -15.07
N GLY A 105 -3.87 -22.41 -15.52
CA GLY A 105 -4.95 -22.76 -16.48
C GLY A 105 -6.35 -22.86 -15.89
N SER A 106 -6.63 -22.27 -14.72
CA SER A 106 -7.99 -22.14 -14.19
C SER A 106 -8.09 -21.06 -13.11
N GLU A 107 -9.28 -20.48 -12.93
CA GLU A 107 -9.59 -19.56 -11.82
C GLU A 107 -9.21 -20.17 -10.45
N ARG A 108 -9.52 -21.46 -10.26
CA ARG A 108 -9.22 -22.20 -9.03
C ARG A 108 -7.72 -22.27 -8.74
N ALA A 109 -6.89 -22.44 -9.77
CA ALA A 109 -5.44 -22.39 -9.61
C ALA A 109 -4.96 -20.98 -9.23
N GLY A 110 -5.57 -19.94 -9.83
CA GLY A 110 -5.30 -18.54 -9.47
C GLY A 110 -5.64 -18.21 -8.02
N GLN A 111 -6.80 -18.66 -7.52
CA GLN A 111 -7.20 -18.46 -6.12
C GLN A 111 -6.24 -19.12 -5.14
N ARG A 112 -5.79 -20.36 -5.44
CA ARG A 112 -4.79 -21.06 -4.62
C ARG A 112 -3.45 -20.34 -4.61
N ALA A 113 -2.98 -19.88 -5.77
CA ALA A 113 -1.75 -19.10 -5.86
C ALA A 113 -1.86 -17.81 -5.04
N ALA A 114 -2.99 -17.09 -5.12
CA ALA A 114 -3.22 -15.88 -4.33
C ALA A 114 -3.19 -16.14 -2.81
N ALA A 115 -3.77 -17.25 -2.36
CA ALA A 115 -3.73 -17.65 -0.95
C ALA A 115 -2.30 -17.89 -0.47
N ILE A 116 -1.51 -18.66 -1.22
CA ILE A 116 -0.11 -18.96 -0.88
C ILE A 116 0.74 -17.68 -0.87
N GLN A 117 0.60 -16.82 -1.90
CA GLN A 117 1.34 -15.56 -1.97
C GLN A 117 0.99 -14.61 -0.83
N THR A 118 -0.29 -14.59 -0.41
CA THR A 118 -0.73 -13.83 0.77
C THR A 118 -0.03 -14.35 2.02
N LEU A 119 0.01 -15.66 2.23
CA LEU A 119 0.67 -16.26 3.39
C LEU A 119 2.18 -15.98 3.42
N PHE A 120 2.86 -16.02 2.27
CA PHE A 120 4.26 -15.63 2.18
C PHE A 120 4.50 -14.16 2.50
N GLY A 121 3.63 -13.26 2.00
CA GLY A 121 3.68 -11.85 2.35
C GLY A 121 3.49 -11.64 3.85
N THR A 122 2.52 -12.33 4.46
CA THR A 122 2.31 -12.29 5.92
C THR A 122 3.53 -12.80 6.68
N ALA A 123 4.15 -13.90 6.26
CA ALA A 123 5.38 -14.41 6.88
C ALA A 123 6.50 -13.36 6.87
N GLN A 124 6.75 -12.73 5.71
CA GLN A 124 7.77 -11.69 5.58
C GLN A 124 7.48 -10.48 6.48
N LEU A 125 6.22 -10.02 6.53
CA LEU A 125 5.81 -8.90 7.38
C LEU A 125 5.95 -9.21 8.89
N ASN A 126 5.87 -10.48 9.28
CA ASN A 126 6.11 -10.93 10.65
C ASN A 126 7.58 -11.31 10.92
N GLY A 127 8.50 -11.07 9.98
CA GLY A 127 9.93 -11.38 10.14
C GLY A 127 10.26 -12.87 10.07
N LEU A 128 9.37 -13.69 9.52
CA LEU A 128 9.57 -15.13 9.34
C LEU A 128 10.17 -15.42 7.95
N ASP A 129 11.04 -16.43 7.87
CA ASP A 129 11.46 -16.98 6.57
C ASP A 129 10.30 -17.79 5.95
N PRO A 130 9.74 -17.37 4.79
CA PRO A 130 8.56 -18.02 4.22
C PRO A 130 8.79 -19.49 3.85
N SER A 131 10.01 -19.83 3.43
CA SER A 131 10.38 -21.21 3.06
C SER A 131 10.42 -22.12 4.27
N ALA A 132 11.08 -21.68 5.36
CA ALA A 132 11.13 -22.38 6.62
C ALA A 132 9.71 -22.57 7.22
N TRP A 133 8.90 -21.51 7.23
CA TRP A 133 7.52 -21.59 7.71
C TRP A 133 6.69 -22.58 6.88
N LEU A 134 6.76 -22.53 5.55
CA LEU A 134 6.01 -23.45 4.70
C LEU A 134 6.45 -24.90 4.93
N LYS A 135 7.76 -25.15 5.01
CA LYS A 135 8.30 -26.49 5.26
C LYS A 135 7.80 -27.04 6.59
N ASP A 136 7.93 -26.28 7.67
CA ASP A 136 7.48 -26.67 9.00
C ASP A 136 5.97 -26.93 9.02
N THR A 137 5.18 -26.05 8.39
CA THR A 137 3.73 -26.19 8.25
C THR A 137 3.35 -27.48 7.53
N LEU A 138 3.98 -27.77 6.37
CA LEU A 138 3.69 -28.97 5.59
C LEU A 138 4.08 -30.27 6.31
N ILE A 139 5.12 -30.24 7.16
CA ILE A 139 5.51 -31.38 7.99
C ILE A 139 4.45 -31.66 9.07
N LYS A 140 3.90 -30.60 9.68
CA LYS A 140 2.90 -30.70 10.76
C LYS A 140 1.49 -31.03 10.27
N LEU A 141 1.11 -30.50 9.12
CA LEU A 141 -0.25 -30.52 8.58
C LEU A 141 -0.94 -31.91 8.57
N PRO A 142 -0.27 -33.01 8.19
CA PRO A 142 -0.91 -34.34 8.12
C PRO A 142 -1.42 -34.86 9.48
N THR A 143 -0.83 -34.41 10.58
CA THR A 143 -1.13 -34.86 11.94
C THR A 143 -1.71 -33.77 12.83
N TRP A 144 -1.85 -32.54 12.32
CA TRP A 144 -2.27 -31.40 13.12
C TRP A 144 -3.78 -31.42 13.38
N PRO A 145 -4.26 -31.18 14.61
CA PRO A 145 -5.69 -31.09 14.89
C PRO A 145 -6.35 -29.95 14.11
N ASN A 146 -7.48 -30.22 13.44
CA ASN A 146 -8.19 -29.21 12.64
C ASN A 146 -8.64 -28.00 13.47
N ASN A 147 -8.99 -28.20 14.74
CA ASN A 147 -9.34 -27.13 15.68
C ASN A 147 -8.16 -26.27 16.14
N ARG A 148 -6.93 -26.60 15.73
CA ARG A 148 -5.69 -25.86 16.05
C ARG A 148 -4.96 -25.41 14.78
N ILE A 149 -5.63 -25.40 13.63
CA ILE A 149 -5.02 -25.08 12.34
C ILE A 149 -4.44 -23.66 12.31
N ASP A 150 -5.04 -22.74 13.05
CA ASP A 150 -4.59 -21.35 13.14
C ASP A 150 -3.20 -21.20 13.79
N GLU A 151 -2.75 -22.19 14.55
CA GLU A 151 -1.39 -22.23 15.11
C GLU A 151 -0.31 -22.43 14.03
N LEU A 152 -0.71 -22.86 12.84
CA LEU A 152 0.20 -22.99 11.69
C LEU A 152 0.27 -21.70 10.85
N LEU A 153 -0.48 -20.65 11.20
CA LEU A 153 -0.43 -19.39 10.46
C LEU A 153 0.94 -18.69 10.62
N PRO A 154 1.40 -17.94 9.61
CA PRO A 154 2.68 -17.24 9.63
C PRO A 154 2.62 -15.93 10.43
N LEU A 155 2.16 -16.01 11.69
CA LEU A 155 1.98 -14.88 12.59
C LEU A 155 3.05 -14.88 13.68
N ALA A 156 3.29 -13.72 14.28
CA ALA A 156 4.18 -13.63 15.44
C ALA A 156 3.66 -14.53 16.61
N PRO A 157 4.55 -15.16 17.40
CA PRO A 157 4.13 -16.06 18.49
C PRO A 157 3.17 -15.42 19.50
N GLU A 158 3.29 -14.12 19.74
CA GLU A 158 2.43 -13.37 20.65
C GLU A 158 0.98 -13.32 20.15
N PHE A 159 0.79 -13.18 18.83
CA PHE A 159 -0.53 -13.23 18.21
C PHE A 159 -1.13 -14.63 18.26
N ILE A 160 -0.32 -15.67 18.04
CA ILE A 160 -0.78 -17.06 18.14
C ILE A 160 -1.30 -17.38 19.55
N LYS A 161 -0.58 -16.95 20.60
CA LYS A 161 -1.03 -17.10 21.99
C LYS A 161 -2.38 -16.42 22.26
N SER A 162 -2.63 -15.27 21.65
CA SER A 162 -3.90 -14.54 21.81
C SER A 162 -5.10 -15.25 21.17
N LEU A 163 -4.87 -16.06 20.12
CA LEU A 163 -5.92 -16.86 19.47
C LEU A 163 -6.37 -18.05 20.31
N GLN A 164 -5.54 -18.51 21.26
CA GLN A 164 -5.85 -19.62 22.17
C GLN A 164 -6.68 -19.21 23.39
N GLN A 165 -6.88 -17.90 23.61
CA GLN A 165 -7.64 -17.36 24.75
C GLN A 165 -9.13 -17.09 24.43
N LYS A 166 -9.60 -17.53 23.26
CA LYS A 166 -11.00 -17.48 22.83
C LYS A 166 -11.56 -18.90 22.75
#